data_AF-A0A944ACJ0-F1
#
_entry.id   AF-A0A944ACJ0-F1
#
_cell.length_a   1.000
_cell.length_b   1.000
_cell.length_c   1.000
_cell.angle_alpha   90.00
_cell.angle_beta   90.00
_cell.angle_gamma   90.00
#
_symmetry.space_group_name_H-M   'P 1'
#
loop_
_entity.id
_entity.type
_entity.pdbx_description
1 polymer ?
#
loop_
_entity_poly.entity_id
_entity_poly.type
_entity_poly.pdbx_seq_one_letter_code
_entity_poly.pdbx_strand_id
1 'polypeptide(L)'
;FLIYTTDGAEGGMGGLVWQGQPELIERIIKKALTRALNCSSDPVCWEHDETLNYAACFSCCMISETSCEYRNMGLDRRALVDTDFGFLKDLL
;
A
#
# COMPACT_ATOMS: atom_id res chain seq x y z
N PHE A 1 -0.05 -2.90 -1.62
CA PHE A 1 -0.72 -4.17 -1.29
C PHE A 1 -2.21 -3.96 -1.57
N LEU A 2 -2.85 -4.87 -2.31
CA LEU A 2 -4.24 -4.72 -2.75
C LEU A 2 -5.02 -5.99 -2.39
N ILE A 3 -6.10 -5.84 -1.62
CA ILE A 3 -7.09 -6.89 -1.43
C ILE A 3 -8.19 -6.63 -2.45
N TYR A 4 -8.33 -7.50 -3.43
CA TYR A 4 -9.36 -7.39 -4.46
C TYR A 4 -9.93 -8.75 -4.81
N THR A 5 -11.15 -8.74 -5.36
CA THR A 5 -11.76 -9.91 -5.99
C THR A 5 -11.77 -9.72 -7.50
N THR A 6 -11.60 -10.80 -8.25
CA THR A 6 -11.86 -10.82 -9.69
C THR A 6 -13.23 -11.44 -9.92
N ASP A 7 -14.01 -10.90 -10.85
CA ASP A 7 -15.26 -11.54 -11.29
C ASP A 7 -14.92 -12.79 -12.13
N GLY A 8 -15.62 -13.89 -11.90
CA GLY A 8 -15.38 -15.16 -12.61
C GLY A 8 -15.12 -16.37 -11.72
N ALA A 9 -16.11 -16.76 -10.94
CA ALA A 9 -16.48 -18.15 -10.61
C ALA A 9 -17.66 -18.07 -9.64
N GLU A 10 -18.58 -19.02 -9.69
CA GLU A 10 -19.67 -19.19 -8.70
C GLU A 10 -19.16 -19.61 -7.31
N GLY A 11 -18.08 -18.97 -6.83
CA GLY A 11 -17.50 -19.14 -5.50
C GLY A 11 -17.72 -17.87 -4.68
N GLY A 12 -18.21 -18.03 -3.45
CA GLY A 12 -18.41 -16.91 -2.53
C GLY A 12 -17.10 -16.21 -2.13
N MET A 13 -17.20 -15.01 -1.57
CA MET A 13 -16.07 -14.22 -1.05
C MET A 13 -15.38 -14.83 0.19
N GLY A 14 -15.59 -16.11 0.48
CA GLY A 14 -15.13 -16.79 1.70
C GLY A 14 -13.61 -16.72 1.89
N GLY A 15 -12.84 -16.81 0.80
CA GLY A 15 -11.38 -16.66 0.87
C GLY A 15 -10.92 -15.24 1.28
N LEU A 16 -11.64 -14.21 0.87
CA LEU A 16 -11.36 -12.82 1.25
C LEU A 16 -11.82 -12.54 2.68
N VAL A 17 -13.01 -13.03 3.06
CA VAL A 17 -13.50 -12.98 4.44
C VAL A 17 -12.52 -13.68 5.39
N TRP A 18 -11.93 -14.80 4.95
CA TRP A 18 -10.89 -15.50 5.69
C TRP A 18 -9.62 -14.67 5.86
N GLN A 19 -9.19 -13.90 4.85
CA GLN A 19 -8.05 -12.96 5.04
C GLN A 19 -8.34 -11.88 6.07
N GLY A 20 -9.61 -11.66 6.44
CA GLY A 20 -10.03 -10.74 7.48
C GLY A 20 -9.76 -11.19 8.92
N GLN A 21 -9.28 -12.43 9.13
CA GLN A 21 -8.91 -12.88 10.49
C GLN A 21 -7.76 -12.01 11.05
N PRO A 22 -7.77 -11.67 12.35
CA PRO A 22 -6.81 -10.72 12.94
C PRO A 22 -5.34 -11.04 12.62
N GLU A 23 -4.94 -12.31 12.75
CA GLU A 23 -3.55 -12.74 12.53
C GLU A 23 -3.15 -12.64 11.04
N LEU A 24 -4.10 -12.83 10.13
CA LEU A 24 -3.87 -12.73 8.69
C LEU A 24 -3.79 -11.27 8.25
N ILE A 25 -4.66 -10.39 8.78
CA ILE A 25 -4.59 -8.94 8.57
C ILE A 25 -3.26 -8.39 9.09
N GLU A 26 -2.83 -8.77 10.29
CA GLU A 26 -1.57 -8.31 10.85
C GLU A 26 -0.38 -8.67 9.95
N ARG A 27 -0.35 -9.93 9.47
CA ARG A 27 0.67 -10.40 8.54
C ARG A 27 0.64 -9.63 7.21
N ILE A 28 -0.55 -9.33 6.72
CA ILE A 28 -0.78 -8.53 5.52
C ILE A 28 -0.21 -7.12 5.69
N ILE A 29 -0.50 -6.45 6.80
CA ILE A 29 -0.05 -5.09 7.09
C ILE A 29 1.48 -5.07 7.19
N LYS A 30 2.08 -6.00 7.95
CA LYS A 30 3.55 -6.11 8.07
C LYS A 30 4.21 -6.27 6.71
N LYS A 31 3.69 -7.15 5.84
CA LYS A 31 4.20 -7.30 4.47
C LYS A 31 4.05 -6.02 3.64
N ALA A 32 2.96 -5.29 3.80
CA ALA A 32 2.75 -4.03 3.11
C ALA A 32 3.78 -2.98 3.55
N LEU A 33 4.10 -2.91 4.85
CA LEU A 33 5.14 -2.03 5.39
C LEU A 33 6.53 -2.40 4.86
N THR A 34 6.90 -3.67 4.86
CA THR A 34 8.18 -4.11 4.27
C THR A 34 8.29 -3.74 2.79
N ARG A 35 7.19 -3.89 2.02
CA ARG A 35 7.17 -3.47 0.61
C ARG A 35 7.27 -1.94 0.47
N ALA A 36 6.74 -1.18 1.42
CA ALA A 36 6.82 0.27 1.39
C ALA A 36 8.23 0.80 1.64
N LEU A 37 9.19 -0.01 2.11
CA LEU A 37 10.60 0.38 2.27
C LEU A 37 11.32 0.62 0.95
N ASN A 38 10.99 -0.12 -0.12
CA ASN A 38 11.70 0.00 -1.40
C ASN A 38 10.76 0.14 -2.60
N CYS A 39 11.24 0.87 -3.61
CA CYS A 39 10.56 1.04 -4.89
C CYS A 39 11.58 0.86 -6.01
N SER A 40 11.17 0.22 -7.10
CA SER A 40 12.02 0.07 -8.29
C SER A 40 12.36 1.40 -8.97
N SER A 41 11.63 2.46 -8.64
CA SER A 41 11.83 3.81 -9.16
C SER A 41 12.61 4.71 -8.19
N ASP A 42 13.18 4.16 -7.12
CA ASP A 42 14.07 4.91 -6.23
C ASP A 42 15.40 5.23 -6.95
N PRO A 43 16.02 6.40 -6.67
CA PRO A 43 15.65 7.40 -5.65
C PRO A 43 14.57 8.41 -6.11
N VAL A 44 14.28 8.47 -7.41
CA VAL A 44 13.36 9.47 -8.00
C VAL A 44 12.00 9.44 -7.32
N CYS A 45 11.45 8.26 -7.06
CA CYS A 45 10.19 8.12 -6.33
C CYS A 45 10.30 8.65 -4.89
N TRP A 46 11.35 8.31 -4.15
CA TRP A 46 11.51 8.69 -2.74
C TRP A 46 11.71 10.20 -2.54
N GLU A 47 12.43 10.85 -3.45
CA GLU A 47 12.75 12.27 -3.38
C GLU A 47 11.67 13.16 -4.02
N HIS A 48 10.66 12.57 -4.65
CA HIS A 48 9.59 13.33 -5.29
C HIS A 48 8.72 14.06 -4.25
N ASP A 49 8.60 15.38 -4.42
CA ASP A 49 7.89 16.26 -3.48
C ASP A 49 6.78 17.07 -4.15
N GLU A 50 6.27 16.59 -5.30
CA GLU A 50 5.12 17.22 -5.95
C GLU A 50 3.80 16.80 -5.29
N THR A 51 2.89 17.76 -5.12
CA THR A 51 1.64 17.59 -4.36
C THR A 51 0.66 16.56 -4.93
N LEU A 52 0.82 16.15 -6.19
CA LEU A 52 -0.08 15.19 -6.83
C LEU A 52 0.20 13.76 -6.36
N ASN A 53 1.46 13.34 -6.30
CA ASN A 53 1.87 12.03 -5.80
C ASN A 53 3.26 12.22 -5.19
N TYR A 54 3.43 12.09 -3.88
CA TYR A 54 4.75 12.24 -3.23
C TYR A 54 5.62 10.99 -3.52
N ALA A 55 6.09 10.27 -2.50
CA ALA A 55 6.76 8.99 -2.68
C ALA A 55 5.78 7.84 -3.00
N ALA A 56 4.91 8.05 -3.98
CA ALA A 56 3.93 7.08 -4.46
C ALA A 56 3.91 7.03 -5.98
N CYS A 57 4.43 5.94 -6.56
CA CYS A 57 4.36 5.67 -7.99
C CYS A 57 3.59 4.37 -8.29
N PHE A 58 3.44 4.06 -9.58
CA PHE A 58 2.78 2.83 -10.06
C PHE A 58 3.43 1.55 -9.54
N SER A 59 4.74 1.58 -9.25
CA SER A 59 5.49 0.42 -8.77
C SER A 59 5.27 0.11 -7.27
N CYS A 60 4.88 1.10 -6.46
CA CYS A 60 4.82 0.96 -5.00
C CYS A 60 3.40 1.12 -4.41
N CYS A 61 2.78 2.28 -4.57
CA CYS A 61 1.64 2.72 -3.74
C CYS A 61 0.37 3.07 -4.51
N MET A 62 0.46 3.38 -5.81
CA MET A 62 -0.76 3.62 -6.58
C MET A 62 -1.60 2.35 -6.67
N ILE A 63 -2.91 2.52 -6.57
CA ILE A 63 -3.92 1.48 -6.78
C ILE A 63 -4.87 1.89 -7.92
N SER A 64 -5.81 1.00 -8.28
CA SER A 64 -6.88 1.35 -9.22
C SER A 64 -7.54 2.67 -8.82
N GLU A 65 -7.72 3.60 -9.76
CA GLU A 65 -8.32 4.91 -9.49
C GLU A 65 -9.71 4.79 -8.87
N THR A 66 -10.47 3.76 -9.26
CA THR A 66 -11.79 3.45 -8.69
C THR A 66 -11.75 2.96 -7.24
N SER A 67 -10.59 2.55 -6.75
CA SER A 67 -10.37 2.10 -5.36
C SER A 67 -9.90 3.22 -4.44
N CYS A 68 -9.47 4.36 -5.00
CA CYS A 68 -9.07 5.52 -4.23
C CYS A 68 -10.02 6.69 -4.51
N GLU A 69 -10.86 7.04 -3.53
CA GLU A 69 -11.80 8.16 -3.64
C GLU A 69 -11.09 9.50 -3.92
N TYR A 70 -9.80 9.59 -3.54
CA TYR A 70 -8.94 10.74 -3.78
C TYR A 70 -8.01 10.59 -5.00
N ARG A 71 -8.26 9.61 -5.88
CA ARG A 71 -7.52 9.38 -7.14
C ARG A 71 -6.00 9.26 -6.96
N ASN A 72 -5.58 8.55 -5.91
CA ASN A 72 -4.19 8.40 -5.49
C ASN A 72 -3.47 9.71 -5.12
N MET A 73 -4.19 10.84 -5.01
CA MET A 73 -3.56 12.11 -4.66
C MET A 73 -3.11 12.14 -3.19
N GLY A 74 -1.93 12.71 -2.95
CA GLY A 74 -1.37 12.89 -1.60
C GLY A 74 -0.84 11.60 -0.95
N LEU A 75 -0.69 10.52 -1.70
CA LEU A 75 -0.06 9.29 -1.20
C LEU A 75 1.45 9.51 -1.01
N ASP A 76 1.96 9.14 0.15
CA ASP A 76 3.38 9.15 0.49
C ASP A 76 3.72 7.93 1.34
N ARG A 77 4.59 7.04 0.84
CA ARG A 77 5.03 5.87 1.64
C ARG A 77 6.00 6.25 2.76
N ARG A 78 6.71 7.38 2.65
CA ARG A 78 7.60 7.89 3.70
C ARG A 78 6.82 8.18 4.99
N ALA A 79 5.60 8.68 4.86
CA ALA A 79 4.71 8.91 5.99
C ALA A 79 4.43 7.63 6.81
N LEU A 80 4.64 6.44 6.24
CA LEU A 80 4.51 5.17 6.95
C LEU A 80 5.86 4.64 7.45
N VAL A 81 6.90 4.68 6.62
CA VAL A 81 8.13 3.89 6.85
C VAL A 81 9.43 4.67 6.96
N ASP A 82 9.39 6.00 6.82
CA ASP A 82 10.58 6.83 6.99
C ASP A 82 11.16 6.70 8.41
N THR A 83 12.49 6.61 8.52
CA THR A 83 13.18 6.41 9.79
C THR A 83 13.04 7.60 10.74
N ASP A 84 12.90 8.80 10.19
CA ASP A 84 12.84 10.03 10.97
C ASP A 84 11.40 10.32 11.42
N PHE A 85 10.42 10.20 10.51
CA PHE A 85 9.04 10.63 10.76
C PHE A 85 7.94 9.62 10.41
N GLY A 86 8.27 8.43 9.92
CA GLY A 86 7.28 7.41 9.54
C GLY A 86 6.40 6.97 10.72
N PHE A 87 5.08 6.96 10.53
CA PHE A 87 4.12 6.64 11.58
C PHE A 87 4.26 5.21 12.13
N LEU A 88 4.70 4.26 11.30
CA LEU A 88 4.82 2.84 11.64
C LEU A 88 6.27 2.37 11.69
N LYS A 89 7.22 3.30 11.83
CA LYS A 89 8.65 3.00 11.83
C LYS A 89 9.09 2.02 12.93
N ASP A 90 8.41 2.03 14.07
CA ASP A 90 8.73 1.13 15.20
C ASP A 90 8.29 -0.33 14.96
N LEU A 91 7.54 -0.59 13.88
CA LEU A 91 7.10 -1.93 13.48
C LEU A 91 7.97 -2.56 12.38
N LEU A 92 8.99 -1.84 11.90
CA LEU A 92 9.87 -2.23 10.79
C LEU A 92 11.14 -2.93 11.27
#